data_AF-A0A932PZT1-F1
#
_entry.id   AF-A0A932PZT1-F1
#
_cell.length_a   1.000
_cell.length_b   1.000
_cell.length_c   1.000
_cell.angle_alpha   90.00
_cell.angle_beta   90.00
_cell.angle_gamma   90.00
#
_symmetry.space_group_name_H-M   'P 1'
#
loop_
_entity.id
_entity.type
_entity.pdbx_description
1 polymer ?
#
loop_
_entity_poly.entity_id
_entity_poly.type
_entity_poly.pdbx_seq_one_letter_code
_entity_poly.pdbx_strand_id
1 'polypeptide(L)'
;VARGESSAPIVIGRDHLDSGSVASPRRETEAMKDGSDAIADWPLLNALVNAVNGATWVSIHHGGGVGIGYSIHAGQVIVADGTRDAARKIERVLNSDPAMGVLRHADAGYDEAREFARENGIKIPMR
;
A
#
# COMPACT_ATOMS: atom_id res chain seq x y z
N VAL A 1 1.08 23.50 -4.84
CA VAL A 1 0.29 23.53 -6.10
C VAL A 1 -0.89 24.49 -6.03
N ALA A 2 -1.90 24.27 -5.18
CA ALA A 2 -3.08 25.16 -5.11
C ALA A 2 -2.76 26.65 -4.84
N ARG A 3 -1.75 26.95 -4.01
CA ARG A 3 -1.29 28.32 -3.72
C ARG A 3 -0.32 28.89 -4.76
N GLY A 4 0.01 28.15 -5.83
CA GLY A 4 1.01 28.57 -6.82
C GLY A 4 2.48 28.48 -6.39
N GLU A 5 2.76 28.05 -5.15
CA GLU A 5 4.15 27.85 -4.65
C GLU A 5 4.95 26.79 -5.41
N SER A 6 4.26 25.89 -6.11
CA SER A 6 4.85 24.95 -7.05
C SER A 6 4.26 25.24 -8.43
N SER A 7 5.13 25.37 -9.43
CA SER A 7 4.78 25.79 -10.79
C SER A 7 4.02 24.72 -11.58
N ALA A 8 3.97 23.48 -11.09
CA ALA A 8 3.32 22.35 -11.76
C ALA A 8 2.72 21.36 -10.75
N PRO A 9 1.83 20.45 -11.19
CA PRO A 9 1.38 19.32 -10.38
C PRO A 9 2.54 18.45 -9.89
N ILE A 10 2.36 17.82 -8.74
CA ILE A 10 3.35 16.91 -8.13
C ILE A 10 2.82 15.48 -8.21
N VAL A 11 3.67 14.57 -8.65
CA VAL A 11 3.38 13.13 -8.65
C VAL A 11 3.88 12.52 -7.34
N ILE A 12 3.02 11.80 -6.63
CA ILE A 12 3.34 11.11 -5.38
C ILE A 12 3.15 9.62 -5.61
N GLY A 13 4.19 8.83 -5.40
CA GLY A 13 4.14 7.39 -5.53
C GLY A 13 5.21 6.73 -4.69
N ARG A 14 5.46 5.46 -4.97
CA ARG A 14 6.47 4.62 -4.31
C ARG A 14 6.89 3.50 -5.24
N ASP A 15 7.96 2.80 -4.86
CA ASP A 15 8.23 1.48 -5.41
C ASP A 15 7.10 0.49 -5.01
N HIS A 16 7.05 -0.66 -5.68
CA HIS A 16 6.17 -1.76 -5.31
C HIS A 16 6.63 -2.48 -4.03
N LEU A 17 7.88 -2.27 -3.60
CA LEU A 17 8.38 -2.66 -2.29
C LEU A 17 7.83 -1.69 -1.24
N ASP A 18 6.72 -2.06 -0.60
CA ASP A 18 6.16 -1.39 0.56
C ASP A 18 5.36 -2.39 1.41
N SER A 19 5.15 -2.04 2.68
CA SER A 19 4.58 -2.84 3.76
C SER A 19 3.30 -3.61 3.40
N GLY A 20 2.43 -3.06 2.55
CA GLY A 20 1.16 -3.68 2.15
C GLY A 20 1.09 -4.16 0.71
N SER A 21 2.14 -3.98 -0.08
CA SER A 21 2.03 -4.00 -1.54
C SER A 21 2.85 -5.09 -2.22
N VAL A 22 3.42 -6.05 -1.48
CA VAL A 22 4.22 -7.13 -2.05
C VAL A 22 4.06 -8.44 -1.26
N ALA A 23 3.95 -9.54 -2.01
CA ALA A 23 4.19 -10.89 -1.55
C ALA A 23 5.41 -11.45 -2.30
N SER A 24 6.46 -11.79 -1.57
CA SER A 24 7.77 -12.16 -2.09
C SER A 24 8.53 -13.01 -1.04
N PRO A 25 8.30 -14.35 -1.01
CA PRO A 25 8.81 -15.25 0.04
C PRO A 25 10.33 -15.37 0.14
N ARG A 26 11.09 -14.77 -0.78
CA ARG A 26 12.55 -14.78 -0.82
C ARG A 26 13.15 -13.39 -0.58
N ARG A 27 12.33 -12.45 -0.12
CA ARG A 27 12.70 -11.06 0.10
C ARG A 27 11.76 -10.40 1.10
N GLU A 28 10.75 -9.64 0.68
CA GLU A 28 9.94 -8.79 1.58
C GLU A 28 9.04 -9.54 2.54
N THR A 29 8.61 -10.74 2.18
CA THR A 29 7.71 -11.56 3.01
C THR A 29 8.36 -12.87 3.41
N GLU A 30 9.69 -12.92 3.37
CA GLU A 30 10.46 -14.06 3.86
C GLU A 30 10.34 -14.18 5.38
N ALA A 31 10.02 -15.38 5.86
CA ALA A 31 9.91 -15.73 7.27
C ALA A 31 8.95 -14.83 8.06
N MET A 32 7.73 -14.65 7.53
CA MET A 32 6.65 -14.00 8.28
C MET A 32 6.39 -14.79 9.58
N LYS A 33 6.10 -14.08 10.68
CA LYS A 33 5.94 -14.66 12.03
C LYS A 33 4.95 -15.84 12.09
N ASP A 34 3.93 -15.83 11.24
CA ASP A 34 2.87 -16.84 11.16
C ASP A 34 3.04 -17.81 9.96
N GLY A 35 4.12 -17.68 9.19
CA GLY A 35 4.38 -18.47 7.98
C GLY A 35 3.55 -18.06 6.76
N SER A 36 2.93 -16.88 6.76
CA SER A 36 2.10 -16.38 5.66
C SER A 36 2.88 -15.90 4.43
N ASP A 37 4.14 -16.31 4.27
CA ASP A 37 5.11 -15.76 3.33
C ASP A 37 4.57 -15.63 1.90
N ALA A 38 3.88 -16.67 1.43
CA ALA A 38 3.41 -16.82 0.04
C ALA A 38 1.99 -16.29 -0.21
N ILE A 39 1.32 -15.70 0.80
CA ILE A 39 -0.05 -15.17 0.63
C ILE A 39 -0.01 -13.90 -0.22
N ALA A 40 -0.47 -14.01 -1.47
CA ALA A 40 -0.50 -12.93 -2.45
C ALA A 40 -1.80 -12.12 -2.48
N ASP A 41 -2.75 -12.39 -1.58
CA ASP A 41 -4.00 -11.62 -1.53
C ASP A 41 -3.77 -10.14 -1.18
N TRP A 42 -2.80 -9.87 -0.29
CA TRP A 42 -2.47 -8.52 0.18
C TRP A 42 -2.08 -7.53 -0.92
N PRO A 43 -1.10 -7.80 -1.81
CA PRO A 43 -0.80 -6.90 -2.91
C PRO A 43 -1.97 -6.72 -3.89
N LEU A 44 -2.81 -7.73 -4.10
CA LEU A 44 -3.99 -7.60 -4.95
C LEU A 44 -5.04 -6.67 -4.32
N LEU A 45 -5.30 -6.84 -3.02
CA LEU A 45 -6.17 -5.95 -2.25
C LEU A 45 -5.61 -4.52 -2.17
N ASN A 46 -4.29 -4.36 -2.08
CA ASN A 46 -3.63 -3.06 -2.12
C ASN A 46 -3.88 -2.35 -3.46
N ALA A 47 -3.76 -3.05 -4.58
CA ALA A 47 -4.11 -2.49 -5.89
C ALA A 47 -5.60 -2.10 -5.96
N LEU A 48 -6.49 -3.00 -5.54
CA LEU A 48 -7.94 -2.75 -5.58
C LEU A 48 -8.34 -1.56 -4.72
N VAL A 49 -7.84 -1.46 -3.48
CA VAL A 49 -8.19 -0.36 -2.57
C VAL A 49 -7.67 0.98 -3.09
N ASN A 50 -6.48 1.01 -3.70
CA ASN A 50 -5.94 2.21 -4.31
C ASN A 50 -6.71 2.63 -5.57
N ALA A 51 -7.17 1.67 -6.37
CA ALA A 51 -7.99 1.93 -7.54
C ALA A 51 -9.34 2.57 -7.15
N VAL A 52 -10.05 2.01 -6.17
CA VAL A 52 -11.34 2.55 -5.72
C VAL A 52 -11.21 3.88 -4.97
N ASN A 53 -10.09 4.12 -4.29
CA ASN A 53 -9.82 5.38 -3.59
C ASN A 53 -9.40 6.53 -4.52
N GLY A 54 -9.10 6.22 -5.79
CA GLY A 54 -8.84 7.22 -6.82
C GLY A 54 -7.37 7.60 -6.97
N ALA A 55 -6.45 6.65 -6.78
CA ALA A 55 -5.09 6.79 -7.31
C ALA A 55 -5.16 7.13 -8.80
N THR A 56 -4.21 7.93 -9.29
CA THR A 56 -4.17 8.35 -10.69
C THR A 56 -3.85 7.17 -11.61
N TRP A 57 -2.93 6.30 -11.19
CA TRP A 57 -2.77 4.98 -11.79
C TRP A 57 -2.37 3.94 -10.75
N VAL A 58 -2.72 2.70 -11.06
CA VAL A 58 -2.44 1.51 -10.24
C VAL A 58 -1.89 0.43 -11.16
N SER A 59 -0.93 -0.33 -10.67
CA SER A 59 -0.29 -1.43 -11.39
C SER A 59 -0.26 -2.69 -10.53
N ILE A 60 -0.44 -3.84 -11.17
CA ILE A 60 -0.18 -5.16 -10.57
C ILE A 60 0.87 -5.83 -11.44
N HIS A 61 2.00 -6.18 -10.84
CA HIS A 61 3.13 -6.79 -11.53
C HIS A 61 3.51 -8.12 -10.88
N HIS A 62 4.23 -8.91 -11.68
CA HIS A 62 4.73 -10.22 -11.30
C HIS A 62 6.25 -10.28 -11.52
N GLY A 63 6.96 -10.86 -10.55
CA GLY A 63 8.37 -11.23 -10.67
C GLY A 63 9.37 -10.07 -10.57
N GLY A 64 8.94 -8.88 -10.15
CA GLY A 64 9.84 -7.76 -9.89
C GLY A 64 10.84 -8.11 -8.78
N GLY A 65 12.11 -7.78 -9.03
CA GLY A 65 13.23 -8.02 -8.11
C GLY A 65 13.73 -9.46 -8.06
N VAL A 66 12.84 -10.42 -7.85
CA VAL A 66 13.18 -11.84 -7.58
C VAL A 66 12.91 -12.80 -8.75
N GLY A 67 12.39 -12.30 -9.87
CA GLY A 67 12.16 -13.07 -11.09
C GLY A 67 10.79 -13.75 -11.17
N ILE A 68 10.47 -14.26 -12.36
CA ILE A 68 9.20 -14.92 -12.68
C ILE A 68 8.96 -16.09 -11.71
N GLY A 69 7.74 -16.14 -11.17
CA GLY A 69 7.28 -17.14 -10.21
C GLY A 69 7.43 -16.74 -8.73
N TYR A 70 8.20 -15.69 -8.42
CA TYR A 70 8.65 -15.45 -7.04
C TYR A 70 8.05 -14.25 -6.32
N SER A 71 7.36 -13.34 -7.03
CA SER A 71 6.68 -12.22 -6.39
C SER A 71 5.42 -11.78 -7.11
N ILE A 72 4.46 -11.26 -6.34
CA ILE A 72 3.29 -10.53 -6.81
C ILE A 72 3.23 -9.22 -6.03
N HIS A 73 3.12 -8.09 -6.72
CA HIS A 73 3.24 -6.79 -6.08
C HIS A 73 2.49 -5.67 -6.82
N ALA A 74 2.08 -4.66 -6.06
CA ALA A 74 1.26 -3.56 -6.53
C ALA A 74 1.95 -2.20 -6.38
N GLY A 75 1.73 -1.34 -7.37
CA GLY A 75 2.16 0.05 -7.36
C GLY A 75 0.96 0.98 -7.40
N GLN A 76 1.09 2.13 -6.77
CA GLN A 76 0.12 3.21 -6.88
C GLN A 76 0.86 4.53 -7.06
N VAL A 77 0.22 5.42 -7.80
CA VAL A 77 0.66 6.81 -7.91
C VAL A 77 -0.55 7.72 -7.94
N ILE A 78 -0.44 8.87 -7.28
CA ILE A 78 -1.46 9.90 -7.22
C ILE A 78 -0.87 11.29 -7.54
N VAL A 79 -1.59 12.05 -8.36
CA VAL A 79 -1.21 13.41 -8.76
C VAL A 79 -1.86 14.44 -7.83
N ALA A 80 -1.05 15.29 -7.23
CA ALA A 80 -1.46 16.51 -6.55
C ALA A 80 -1.48 17.68 -7.53
N ASP A 81 -2.61 17.90 -8.20
CA ASP A 81 -2.81 18.98 -9.18
C ASP A 81 -3.35 20.29 -8.56
N GLY A 82 -3.56 20.32 -7.25
CA GLY A 82 -4.08 21.48 -6.52
C GLY A 82 -5.61 21.61 -6.51
N THR A 83 -6.34 20.70 -7.14
CA THR A 83 -7.80 20.68 -7.10
C THR A 83 -8.32 20.14 -5.77
N ARG A 84 -9.54 20.54 -5.38
CA ARG A 84 -10.23 19.97 -4.21
C ARG A 84 -10.51 18.48 -4.38
N ASP A 85 -10.65 18.00 -5.61
CA ASP A 85 -10.92 16.61 -5.92
C ASP A 85 -9.67 15.75 -5.72
N ALA A 86 -8.51 16.22 -6.17
CA ALA A 86 -7.24 15.59 -5.86
C ALA A 86 -7.00 15.55 -4.34
N ALA A 87 -7.31 16.62 -3.59
CA ALA A 87 -7.16 16.61 -2.13
C ALA A 87 -7.94 15.45 -1.46
N ARG A 88 -9.22 15.22 -1.85
CA ARG A 88 -10.03 14.12 -1.30
C ARG A 88 -9.55 12.73 -1.73
N LYS A 89 -8.94 12.61 -2.91
CA LYS A 89 -8.34 11.34 -3.37
C LYS A 89 -7.03 11.06 -2.64
N ILE A 90 -6.18 12.07 -2.48
CA ILE A 90 -4.90 12.00 -1.76
C ILE A 90 -5.14 11.58 -0.32
N GLU A 91 -6.10 12.19 0.36
CA GLU A 91 -6.47 11.80 1.72
C GLU A 91 -6.83 10.31 1.81
N ARG A 92 -7.63 9.78 0.87
CA ARG A 92 -8.02 8.36 0.90
C ARG A 92 -6.89 7.41 0.53
N VAL A 93 -6.16 7.70 -0.54
CA VAL A 93 -5.07 6.87 -1.06
C VAL A 93 -3.91 6.83 -0.06
N LEU A 94 -3.43 7.98 0.41
CA LEU A 94 -2.29 8.04 1.31
C LEU A 94 -2.61 7.60 2.75
N ASN A 95 -3.89 7.39 3.09
CA ASN A 95 -4.27 6.67 4.31
C ASN A 95 -4.40 5.16 4.06
N SER A 96 -5.08 4.75 2.99
CA SER A 96 -5.41 3.33 2.78
C SER A 96 -4.22 2.50 2.29
N ASP A 97 -3.35 3.08 1.46
CA ASP A 97 -2.17 2.41 0.93
C ASP A 97 -1.22 1.92 2.05
N PRO A 98 -0.75 2.77 2.98
CA PRO A 98 0.04 2.30 4.12
C PRO A 98 -0.80 1.52 5.15
N ALA A 99 -2.09 1.83 5.31
CA ALA A 99 -2.94 1.06 6.23
C ALA A 99 -3.04 -0.41 5.83
N MET A 100 -3.01 -0.75 4.53
CA MET A 100 -2.92 -2.14 4.08
C MET A 100 -1.69 -2.86 4.65
N GLY A 101 -0.56 -2.18 4.77
CA GLY A 101 0.65 -2.73 5.37
C GLY A 101 0.51 -2.97 6.87
N VAL A 102 -0.11 -2.03 7.58
CA VAL A 102 -0.43 -2.20 9.01
C VAL A 102 -1.38 -3.38 9.21
N LEU A 103 -2.45 -3.46 8.42
CA LEU A 103 -3.43 -4.55 8.49
C LEU A 103 -2.76 -5.92 8.24
N ARG A 104 -1.95 -6.02 7.18
CA ARG A 104 -1.21 -7.24 6.83
C ARG A 104 -0.32 -7.74 7.96
N HIS A 105 0.48 -6.86 8.54
CA HIS A 105 1.41 -7.25 9.60
C HIS A 105 0.69 -7.47 10.95
N ALA A 106 -0.41 -6.75 11.21
CA ALA A 106 -1.21 -6.99 12.40
C ALA A 106 -1.92 -8.35 12.36
N ASP A 107 -2.38 -8.75 11.17
CA ASP A 107 -2.95 -10.08 10.89
C ASP A 107 -1.91 -11.18 11.13
N ALA A 108 -0.70 -11.03 10.57
CA ALA A 108 0.43 -11.93 10.78
C ALA A 108 1.00 -11.94 12.22
N GLY A 109 0.43 -11.16 13.13
CA GLY A 109 0.74 -11.24 14.56
C GLY A 109 1.89 -10.37 15.06
N TYR A 110 2.29 -9.35 14.31
CA TYR A 110 3.31 -8.37 14.75
C TYR A 110 2.69 -7.37 15.73
N ASP A 111 3.27 -7.26 16.93
CA ASP A 111 2.69 -6.47 18.02
C ASP A 111 2.80 -4.97 17.77
N GLU A 112 3.86 -4.53 17.08
CA GLU A 112 4.08 -3.14 16.67
C GLU A 112 3.00 -2.68 15.68
N ALA A 113 2.65 -3.52 14.70
CA ALA A 113 1.58 -3.21 13.74
C ALA A 113 0.21 -3.16 14.43
N ARG A 114 0.00 -4.06 15.39
CA ARG A 114 -1.20 -4.14 16.21
C ARG A 114 -1.37 -2.93 17.12
N GLU A 115 -0.28 -2.43 17.68
CA GLU A 115 -0.23 -1.23 18.50
C GLU A 115 -0.48 0.02 17.66
N PHE A 116 0.24 0.16 16.55
CA PHE A 116 0.03 1.26 15.61
C PHE A 116 -1.42 1.35 15.13
N ALA A 117 -2.05 0.21 14.84
CA ALA A 117 -3.45 0.15 14.47
C ALA A 117 -4.39 0.68 15.57
N ARG A 118 -4.14 0.34 16.85
CA ARG A 118 -4.92 0.87 17.98
C ARG A 118 -4.74 2.38 18.13
N GLU A 119 -3.50 2.85 18.10
CA GLU A 119 -3.16 4.26 18.33
C GLU A 119 -3.72 5.17 17.24
N ASN A 120 -3.79 4.68 16.01
CA ASN A 120 -4.25 5.44 14.85
C ASN A 120 -5.70 5.12 14.45
N GLY A 121 -6.43 4.35 15.25
CA GLY A 121 -7.85 4.05 15.00
C GLY A 121 -8.10 3.23 13.73
N ILE A 122 -7.13 2.44 13.28
CA ILE A 122 -7.27 1.53 12.13
C ILE A 122 -8.14 0.35 12.55
N LYS A 123 -9.28 0.18 11.86
CA LYS A 123 -10.24 -0.87 12.16
C LYS A 123 -9.74 -2.23 11.66
N ILE A 124 -9.60 -3.19 12.57
CA ILE A 124 -9.30 -4.58 12.28
C ILE A 124 -10.54 -5.40 12.64
N PRO A 125 -11.34 -5.88 11.66
CA PRO A 125 -12.65 -6.49 11.95
C PRO A 125 -12.61 -7.78 12.75
N MET A 126 -11.51 -8.53 12.67
CA MET A 126 -11.35 -9.84 13.33
C MET A 126 -10.89 -9.74 14.80
N ARG A 127 -10.96 -8.55 15.39
CA ARG A 127 -10.63 -8.26 16.79
C ARG A 127 -11.87 -7.95 17.62
#